data_AF-A0A218XIT9-F1
#
_entry.id   AF-A0A218XIT9-F1
#
_cell.length_a   1.000
_cell.length_b   1.000
_cell.length_c   1.000
_cell.angle_alpha   90.00
_cell.angle_beta   90.00
_cell.angle_gamma   90.00
#
_symmetry.space_group_name_H-M   'P 1'
#
loop_
_entity.id
_entity.type
_entity.pdbx_description
1 polymer ?
#
loop_
_entity_poly.entity_id
_entity_poly.type
_entity_poly.pdbx_seq_one_letter_code
_entity_poly.pdbx_strand_id
1 'polypeptide(L)'
;MKVEQEIPFKLVDLKALNVSAKIYTIISTPVFGPGNELTEIVTEPHKLVSYKEVVDIKVLRDTPRLYTGMNLAHEMMHAWLALHGSYLNIRRRCELGYLGNESGKIHEGLCEVMAHIWLDTEIHAMSRSEYISSSRDVFEEKLAHHLKRMMELNRDPTYGDGFRMVHRAVSKYGLKGTLDYIRMTGGFPRGNNMLIRSALVDR
;
A
#
# COMPACT_ATOMS: atom_id res chain seq x y z
N MET A 1 6.25 7.02 21.20
CA MET A 1 4.97 7.26 21.89
C MET A 1 3.87 6.80 20.95
N LYS A 2 2.86 6.07 21.45
CA LYS A 2 1.69 5.72 20.63
C LYS A 2 0.76 6.92 20.56
N VAL A 3 0.12 7.14 19.42
CA VAL A 3 -0.81 8.25 19.16
C VAL A 3 -2.18 7.64 18.89
N GLU A 4 -3.18 8.01 19.68
CA GLU A 4 -4.58 7.75 19.36
C GLU A 4 -5.09 8.84 18.42
N GLN A 5 -5.60 8.45 17.26
CA GLN A 5 -6.11 9.39 16.26
C GLN A 5 -7.24 8.77 15.43
N GLU A 6 -8.06 9.64 14.85
CA GLU A 6 -8.96 9.30 13.74
C GLU A 6 -8.21 9.58 12.44
N ILE A 7 -8.24 8.65 11.48
CA ILE A 7 -7.53 8.81 10.20
C ILE A 7 -8.58 9.07 9.10
N PRO A 8 -8.65 10.30 8.55
CA PRO A 8 -9.61 10.60 7.49
C PRO A 8 -9.19 9.98 6.16
N PHE A 9 -10.17 9.48 5.40
CA PHE A 9 -9.98 9.22 3.97
C PHE A 9 -10.25 10.51 3.19
N LYS A 10 -9.43 10.79 2.18
CA LYS A 10 -9.53 11.99 1.33
C LYS A 10 -9.65 11.58 -0.13
N LEU A 11 -10.76 11.96 -0.77
CA LEU A 11 -10.89 11.90 -2.22
C LEU A 11 -10.17 13.13 -2.83
N VAL A 12 -9.16 12.90 -3.67
CA VAL A 12 -8.31 13.95 -4.23
C VAL A 12 -8.50 14.02 -5.73
N ASP A 13 -8.75 15.23 -6.26
CA ASP A 13 -8.80 15.48 -7.70
C ASP A 13 -7.39 15.42 -8.31
N LEU A 14 -7.25 14.86 -9.52
CA LEU A 14 -5.99 14.88 -10.29
C LEU A 14 -5.44 16.31 -10.45
N LYS A 15 -6.31 17.32 -10.56
CA LYS A 15 -5.90 18.74 -10.60
C LYS A 15 -5.49 19.29 -9.23
N ALA A 16 -5.93 18.65 -8.15
CA ALA A 16 -5.68 19.05 -6.76
C ALA A 16 -4.39 18.44 -6.19
N LEU A 17 -3.60 17.69 -6.99
CA LEU A 17 -2.21 17.37 -6.64
C LEU A 17 -1.34 18.62 -6.34
N ASN A 18 -1.85 19.83 -6.65
CA ASN A 18 -1.26 21.13 -6.30
C ASN A 18 -2.05 22.01 -5.30
N VAL A 19 -3.27 21.65 -4.86
CA VAL A 19 -4.06 22.52 -3.96
C VAL A 19 -4.99 21.70 -3.05
N SER A 20 -5.04 22.04 -1.76
CA SER A 20 -5.82 21.37 -0.71
C SER A 20 -7.26 20.99 -1.13
N ALA A 21 -7.51 19.68 -1.27
CA ALA A 21 -8.84 19.13 -1.61
C ALA A 21 -9.72 18.91 -0.35
N LYS A 22 -11.03 19.02 -0.53
CA LYS A 22 -12.07 18.75 0.49
C LYS A 22 -12.14 17.25 0.84
N ILE A 23 -12.41 16.98 2.11
CA ILE A 23 -12.25 15.68 2.80
C ILE A 23 -13.59 14.93 2.81
N TYR A 24 -13.58 13.64 2.47
CA TYR A 24 -14.74 12.76 2.61
C TYR A 24 -14.28 11.36 3.04
N THR A 25 -14.65 10.94 4.24
CA THR A 25 -14.41 9.57 4.72
C THR A 25 -15.56 8.68 4.26
N ILE A 26 -15.32 7.64 3.46
CA ILE A 26 -16.40 6.81 2.87
C ILE A 26 -16.41 5.45 3.57
N ILE A 27 -17.47 5.14 4.32
CA ILE A 27 -17.62 3.88 5.08
C ILE A 27 -18.79 3.02 4.54
N SER A 28 -19.65 3.59 3.68
CA SER A 28 -20.76 2.90 3.01
C SER A 28 -20.77 3.20 1.51
N THR A 29 -21.44 2.34 0.73
CA THR A 29 -21.67 2.56 -0.70
C THR A 29 -22.36 3.92 -0.90
N PRO A 30 -21.73 4.88 -1.57
CA PRO A 30 -22.31 6.21 -1.70
C PRO A 30 -23.54 6.21 -2.60
N VAL A 31 -24.59 6.90 -2.18
CA VAL A 31 -25.78 7.17 -3.00
C VAL A 31 -25.52 8.42 -3.84
N PHE A 32 -25.56 8.26 -5.16
CA PHE A 32 -25.40 9.36 -6.12
C PHE A 32 -26.75 10.04 -6.36
N GLY A 33 -26.82 11.34 -6.06
CA GLY A 33 -27.96 12.17 -6.40
C GLY A 33 -28.00 12.55 -7.89
N PRO A 34 -29.06 13.24 -8.35
CA PRO A 34 -29.13 13.78 -9.70
C PRO A 34 -27.96 14.75 -9.92
N GLY A 35 -27.03 14.42 -10.82
CA GLY A 35 -25.83 15.23 -11.11
C GLY A 35 -24.50 14.67 -10.58
N ASN A 36 -24.43 13.40 -10.14
CA ASN A 36 -23.23 12.76 -9.57
C ASN A 36 -22.74 13.38 -8.25
N GLU A 37 -23.62 14.06 -7.52
CA GLU A 37 -23.32 14.56 -6.18
C GLU A 37 -23.44 13.43 -5.13
N LEU A 38 -22.46 13.34 -4.21
CA LEU A 38 -22.43 12.37 -3.12
C LEU A 38 -23.39 12.83 -2.02
N THR A 39 -24.52 12.15 -1.84
CA THR A 39 -25.61 12.65 -0.98
C THR A 39 -25.69 12.01 0.41
N GLU A 40 -25.10 10.82 0.61
CA GLU A 40 -25.25 10.07 1.87
C GLU A 40 -23.95 9.34 2.27
N ILE A 41 -22.96 10.11 2.73
CA ILE A 41 -21.73 9.55 3.30
C ILE A 41 -21.93 9.44 4.82
N VAL A 42 -22.06 8.22 5.33
CA VAL A 42 -22.07 7.96 6.79
C VAL A 42 -20.64 7.72 7.25
N THR A 43 -20.17 8.54 8.19
CA THR A 43 -18.85 8.39 8.84
C THR A 43 -19.00 7.97 10.29
N GLU A 44 -18.38 6.85 10.66
CA GLU A 44 -18.11 6.46 12.04
C GLU A 44 -16.63 6.71 12.35
N PRO A 45 -16.32 7.47 13.42
CA PRO A 45 -14.95 7.65 13.87
C PRO A 45 -14.39 6.35 14.45
N HIS A 46 -13.43 5.73 13.75
CA HIS A 46 -12.64 4.63 14.31
C HIS A 46 -11.37 5.18 14.94
N LYS A 47 -11.26 5.09 16.27
CA LYS A 47 -10.03 5.42 17.00
C LYS A 47 -8.96 4.37 16.72
N LEU A 48 -7.85 4.80 16.16
CA LEU A 48 -6.70 3.94 15.85
C LEU A 48 -5.50 4.35 16.71
N VAL A 49 -4.84 3.35 17.31
CA VAL A 49 -3.58 3.54 18.02
C VAL A 49 -2.44 3.33 17.03
N SER A 50 -1.77 4.42 16.65
CA SER A 50 -0.65 4.41 15.71
C SER A 50 0.68 4.67 16.39
N TYR A 51 1.78 4.18 15.81
CA TYR A 51 3.14 4.50 16.23
C TYR A 51 3.71 5.74 15.51
N LYS A 52 2.95 6.30 14.57
CA LYS A 52 3.26 7.54 13.84
C LYS A 52 1.97 8.34 13.62
N GLU A 53 2.04 9.66 13.69
CA GLU A 53 0.94 10.52 13.24
C GLU A 53 0.64 10.24 11.76
N VAL A 54 -0.63 9.99 11.44
CA VAL A 54 -1.11 9.76 10.08
C VAL A 54 -2.10 10.87 9.77
N VAL A 55 -1.74 11.71 8.79
CA VAL A 55 -2.52 12.92 8.47
C VAL A 55 -3.78 12.57 7.68
N ASP A 56 -3.66 11.68 6.68
CA ASP A 56 -4.76 11.21 5.85
C ASP A 56 -4.38 10.00 5.00
N ILE A 57 -5.40 9.31 4.48
CA ILE A 57 -5.30 8.32 3.40
C ILE A 57 -5.87 8.98 2.13
N LYS A 58 -5.06 9.13 1.08
CA LYS A 58 -5.48 9.82 -0.16
C LYS A 58 -5.88 8.83 -1.23
N VAL A 59 -7.06 9.03 -1.82
CA VAL A 59 -7.56 8.26 -2.95
C VAL A 59 -7.87 9.21 -4.10
N LEU A 60 -7.27 8.99 -5.27
CA LEU A 60 -7.54 9.81 -6.45
C LEU A 60 -8.94 9.52 -7.01
N ARG A 61 -9.76 10.56 -7.13
CA ARG A 61 -11.11 10.47 -7.71
C ARG A 61 -11.08 10.38 -9.23
N ASP A 62 -12.18 9.91 -9.80
CA ASP A 62 -12.42 9.85 -11.25
C ASP A 62 -11.35 9.04 -12.02
N THR A 63 -10.76 8.05 -11.34
CA THR A 63 -9.82 7.10 -11.95
C THR A 63 -10.50 5.75 -12.19
N PRO A 64 -10.03 4.94 -13.16
CA PRO A 64 -10.54 3.59 -13.35
C PRO A 64 -10.47 2.77 -12.06
N ARG A 65 -11.44 1.85 -11.86
CA ARG A 65 -11.56 1.01 -10.66
C ARG A 65 -10.24 0.34 -10.27
N LEU A 66 -9.51 -0.22 -11.24
CA LEU A 66 -8.21 -0.87 -11.02
C LEU A 66 -7.14 0.09 -10.49
N TYR A 67 -7.09 1.32 -11.00
CA TYR A 67 -6.13 2.32 -10.52
C TYR A 67 -6.49 2.79 -9.11
N THR A 68 -7.78 3.00 -8.83
CA THR A 68 -8.26 3.30 -7.47
C THR A 68 -7.89 2.20 -6.49
N GLY A 69 -8.19 0.94 -6.81
CA GLY A 69 -7.91 -0.20 -5.92
C GLY A 69 -6.41 -0.42 -5.69
N MET A 70 -5.59 -0.27 -6.74
CA MET A 70 -4.13 -0.33 -6.65
C MET A 70 -3.57 0.73 -5.69
N ASN A 71 -3.98 2.00 -5.83
CA ASN A 71 -3.55 3.06 -4.92
C ASN A 71 -4.05 2.84 -3.50
N LEU A 72 -5.30 2.39 -3.35
CA LEU A 72 -5.84 2.10 -2.02
C LEU A 72 -5.02 1.00 -1.32
N ALA A 73 -4.64 -0.06 -2.03
CA ALA A 73 -3.77 -1.11 -1.49
C ALA A 73 -2.39 -0.58 -1.07
N HIS A 74 -1.82 0.38 -1.83
CA HIS A 74 -0.59 1.08 -1.46
C HIS A 74 -0.78 1.84 -0.14
N GLU A 75 -1.80 2.68 -0.03
CA GLU A 75 -2.02 3.50 1.16
C GLU A 75 -2.42 2.69 2.40
N MET A 76 -3.17 1.60 2.22
CA MET A 76 -3.49 0.68 3.31
C MET A 76 -2.24 0.01 3.89
N MET A 77 -1.20 -0.21 3.07
CA MET A 77 0.08 -0.72 3.56
C MET A 77 0.82 0.32 4.40
N HIS A 78 0.80 1.60 4.00
CA HIS A 78 1.31 2.70 4.83
C HIS A 78 0.63 2.73 6.20
N ALA A 79 -0.71 2.66 6.21
CA ALA A 79 -1.49 2.61 7.44
C ALA A 79 -1.12 1.40 8.30
N TRP A 80 -1.03 0.20 7.70
CA TRP A 80 -0.65 -1.02 8.43
C TRP A 80 0.73 -0.89 9.08
N LEU A 81 1.73 -0.36 8.37
CA LEU A 81 3.09 -0.16 8.90
C LEU A 81 3.13 0.84 10.06
N ALA A 82 2.30 1.89 10.00
CA ALA A 82 2.16 2.87 11.06
C ALA A 82 1.50 2.27 12.32
N LEU A 83 0.46 1.45 12.14
CA LEU A 83 -0.25 0.79 13.24
C LEU A 83 0.55 -0.34 13.90
N HIS A 84 1.43 -1.01 13.15
CA HIS A 84 2.23 -2.13 13.67
C HIS A 84 3.61 -1.73 14.19
N GLY A 85 3.98 -0.45 14.11
CA GLY A 85 5.24 0.08 14.63
C GLY A 85 6.48 -0.26 13.78
N SER A 86 6.32 -1.05 12.71
CA SER A 86 7.38 -1.38 11.76
C SER A 86 8.01 -0.12 11.15
N TYR A 87 7.22 0.93 10.93
CA TYR A 87 7.71 2.21 10.43
C TYR A 87 8.79 2.83 11.32
N LEU A 88 8.59 2.81 12.64
CA LEU A 88 9.57 3.34 13.60
C LEU A 88 10.82 2.49 13.67
N ASN A 89 10.67 1.16 13.58
CA ASN A 89 11.80 0.23 13.65
C ASN A 89 12.74 0.40 12.45
N ILE A 90 12.20 0.46 11.23
CA ILE A 90 12.97 0.70 10.00
C ILE A 90 13.67 2.06 10.09
N ARG A 91 12.92 3.13 10.42
CA ARG A 91 13.47 4.49 10.52
C ARG A 91 14.61 4.57 11.53
N ARG A 92 14.40 4.07 12.75
CA ARG A 92 15.41 4.10 13.82
C ARG A 92 16.68 3.37 13.41
N ARG A 93 16.55 2.24 12.70
CA ARG A 93 17.70 1.44 12.26
C ARG A 93 18.46 2.11 11.11
N CYS A 94 17.78 2.89 10.27
CA CYS A 94 18.43 3.80 9.33
C CYS A 94 19.19 4.92 10.05
N GLU A 95 18.57 5.57 11.03
CA GLU A 95 19.20 6.64 11.84
C GLU A 95 20.44 6.14 12.59
N LEU A 96 20.41 4.89 13.06
CA LEU A 96 21.54 4.20 13.68
C LEU A 96 22.58 3.65 12.68
N GLY A 97 22.41 3.90 11.38
CA GLY A 97 23.36 3.51 10.33
C GLY A 97 23.29 2.05 9.86
N TYR A 98 22.46 1.20 10.48
CA TYR A 98 22.35 -0.23 10.14
C TYR A 98 21.75 -0.51 8.76
N LEU A 99 20.92 0.41 8.27
CA LEU A 99 20.22 0.29 6.97
C LEU A 99 20.65 1.37 5.96
N GLY A 100 21.58 2.24 6.33
CA GLY A 100 21.91 3.44 5.54
C GLY A 100 20.70 4.36 5.35
N ASN A 101 20.72 5.19 4.30
CA ASN A 101 19.64 6.14 3.99
C ASN A 101 18.49 5.52 3.17
N GLU A 102 18.18 4.23 3.38
CA GLU A 102 17.20 3.49 2.57
C GLU A 102 15.81 3.38 3.20
N SER A 103 15.54 4.07 4.32
CA SER A 103 14.24 3.98 5.01
C SER A 103 13.07 4.29 4.08
N GLY A 104 13.20 5.32 3.23
CA GLY A 104 12.18 5.68 2.25
C GLY A 104 11.95 4.56 1.23
N LYS A 105 13.02 3.98 0.68
CA LYS A 105 12.94 2.88 -0.29
C LYS A 105 12.26 1.64 0.28
N ILE A 106 12.53 1.31 1.55
CA ILE A 106 11.91 0.15 2.21
C ILE A 106 10.43 0.41 2.45
N HIS A 107 10.06 1.58 2.98
CA HIS A 107 8.66 1.93 3.25
C HIS A 107 7.82 2.00 1.97
N GLU A 108 8.24 2.78 0.99
CA GLU A 108 7.51 2.90 -0.28
C GLU A 108 7.52 1.57 -1.03
N GLY A 109 8.66 0.83 -1.02
CA GLY A 109 8.74 -0.47 -1.66
C GLY A 109 7.76 -1.51 -1.11
N LEU A 110 7.49 -1.52 0.20
CA LEU A 110 6.46 -2.38 0.80
C LEU A 110 5.06 -2.02 0.32
N CYS A 111 4.78 -0.72 0.16
CA CYS A 111 3.48 -0.23 -0.30
C CYS A 111 3.27 -0.52 -1.80
N GLU A 112 4.30 -0.28 -2.62
CA GLU A 112 4.33 -0.68 -4.03
C GLU A 112 4.12 -2.19 -4.22
N VAL A 113 4.77 -3.03 -3.39
CA VAL A 113 4.56 -4.49 -3.48
C VAL A 113 3.15 -4.89 -3.07
N MET A 114 2.53 -4.25 -2.07
CA MET A 114 1.14 -4.54 -1.72
C MET A 114 0.17 -4.20 -2.87
N ALA A 115 0.37 -3.05 -3.51
CA ALA A 115 -0.39 -2.65 -4.69
C ALA A 115 -0.19 -3.62 -5.88
N HIS A 116 1.04 -4.09 -6.10
CA HIS A 116 1.35 -5.08 -7.14
C HIS A 116 0.70 -6.44 -6.86
N ILE A 117 0.74 -6.93 -5.61
CA ILE A 117 0.04 -8.16 -5.20
C ILE A 117 -1.46 -8.02 -5.44
N TRP A 118 -2.06 -6.87 -5.09
CA TRP A 118 -3.47 -6.63 -5.33
C TRP A 118 -3.82 -6.70 -6.83
N LEU A 119 -3.03 -6.04 -7.69
CA LEU A 119 -3.22 -6.14 -9.15
C LEU A 119 -3.10 -7.58 -9.66
N ASP A 120 -2.15 -8.36 -9.14
CA ASP A 120 -2.01 -9.77 -9.50
C ASP A 120 -3.24 -10.61 -9.13
N THR A 121 -3.89 -10.31 -8.00
CA THR A 121 -5.15 -10.96 -7.63
C THR A 121 -6.29 -10.60 -8.58
N GLU A 122 -6.38 -9.34 -9.02
CA GLU A 122 -7.39 -8.90 -9.99
C GLU A 122 -7.17 -9.54 -11.37
N ILE A 123 -5.92 -9.59 -11.84
CA ILE A 123 -5.56 -10.28 -13.10
C ILE A 123 -5.95 -11.75 -13.02
N HIS A 124 -5.58 -12.44 -11.93
CA HIS A 124 -5.91 -13.84 -11.76
C HIS A 124 -7.44 -14.09 -11.70
N ALA A 125 -8.19 -13.21 -11.04
CA ALA A 125 -9.64 -13.29 -10.97
C ALA A 125 -10.29 -13.13 -12.36
N MET A 126 -9.80 -12.18 -13.17
CA MET A 126 -10.29 -11.97 -14.54
C MET A 126 -9.96 -13.16 -15.44
N SER A 127 -8.75 -13.71 -15.36
CA SER A 127 -8.35 -14.88 -16.16
C SER A 127 -9.15 -16.15 -15.83
N ARG A 128 -9.76 -16.25 -14.65
CA ARG A 128 -10.60 -17.39 -14.25
C ARG A 128 -12.06 -17.25 -14.69
N SER A 129 -12.44 -16.10 -15.25
CA SER A 129 -13.76 -15.92 -15.85
C SER A 129 -13.79 -16.59 -17.22
N GLU A 130 -14.48 -17.73 -17.35
CA GLU A 130 -14.63 -18.46 -18.63
C GLU A 130 -15.35 -17.64 -19.72
N TYR A 131 -15.96 -16.50 -19.37
CA TYR A 131 -16.64 -15.59 -20.29
C TYR A 131 -15.96 -14.23 -20.32
N ILE A 132 -14.90 -14.06 -21.12
CA ILE A 132 -14.52 -12.74 -21.64
C ILE A 132 -15.50 -12.42 -22.77
N SER A 133 -16.67 -11.87 -22.43
CA SER A 133 -17.74 -11.64 -23.40
C SER A 133 -17.93 -10.17 -23.77
N SER A 134 -17.38 -9.24 -22.99
CA SER A 134 -17.55 -7.80 -23.22
C SER A 134 -16.26 -7.07 -23.57
N SER A 135 -16.39 -5.99 -24.33
CA SER A 135 -15.28 -5.05 -24.62
C SER A 135 -14.71 -4.41 -23.35
N ARG A 136 -15.52 -4.31 -22.29
CA ARG A 136 -15.11 -3.80 -20.98
C ARG A 136 -14.13 -4.75 -20.29
N ASP A 137 -14.38 -6.06 -20.34
CA ASP A 137 -13.50 -7.04 -19.69
C ASP A 137 -12.11 -7.06 -20.34
N VAL A 138 -12.07 -7.01 -21.68
CA VAL A 138 -10.82 -6.90 -22.44
C VAL A 138 -10.06 -5.60 -22.11
N PHE A 139 -10.79 -4.50 -21.90
CA PHE A 139 -10.19 -3.23 -21.51
C PHE A 139 -9.60 -3.30 -20.10
N GLU A 140 -10.35 -3.82 -19.12
CA GLU A 140 -9.92 -3.97 -17.73
C GLU A 140 -8.68 -4.87 -17.61
N GLU A 141 -8.64 -6.00 -18.32
CA GLU A 141 -7.47 -6.89 -18.33
C GLU A 141 -6.22 -6.18 -18.90
N LYS A 142 -6.36 -5.48 -20.03
CA LYS A 142 -5.26 -4.70 -20.62
C LYS A 142 -4.80 -3.58 -19.70
N LEU A 143 -5.73 -2.91 -19.02
CA LEU A 143 -5.42 -1.86 -18.06
C LEU A 143 -4.65 -2.43 -16.87
N ALA A 144 -5.07 -3.56 -16.30
CA ALA A 144 -4.37 -4.21 -15.19
C ALA A 144 -2.92 -4.55 -15.55
N HIS A 145 -2.71 -5.17 -16.71
CA HIS A 145 -1.35 -5.48 -17.20
C HIS A 145 -0.52 -4.23 -17.46
N HIS A 146 -1.13 -3.16 -18.00
CA HIS A 146 -0.45 -1.89 -18.21
C HIS A 146 0.00 -1.27 -16.87
N LEU A 147 -0.89 -1.20 -15.88
CA LEU A 147 -0.58 -0.67 -14.55
C LEU A 147 0.52 -1.47 -13.85
N LYS A 148 0.42 -2.80 -13.86
CA LYS A 148 1.45 -3.70 -13.30
C LYS A 148 2.82 -3.43 -13.94
N ARG A 149 2.87 -3.34 -15.28
CA ARG A 149 4.09 -3.04 -16.02
C ARG A 149 4.66 -1.66 -15.69
N MET A 150 3.81 -0.66 -15.47
CA MET A 150 4.25 0.68 -15.07
C MET A 150 4.95 0.67 -13.71
N MET A 151 4.46 -0.12 -12.75
CA MET A 151 5.12 -0.29 -11.45
C MET A 151 6.48 -0.99 -11.60
N GLU A 152 6.53 -2.09 -12.36
CA GLU A 152 7.75 -2.88 -12.56
C GLU A 152 8.86 -2.09 -13.27
N LEU A 153 8.48 -1.22 -14.21
CA LEU A 153 9.39 -0.38 -14.99
C LEU A 153 9.64 1.00 -14.38
N ASN A 154 9.04 1.31 -13.23
CA ASN A 154 9.21 2.62 -12.59
C ASN A 154 10.70 2.88 -12.27
N ARG A 155 11.25 3.99 -12.78
CA ARG A 155 12.66 4.35 -12.61
C ARG A 155 12.92 5.26 -11.41
N ASP A 156 11.88 5.64 -10.68
CA ASP A 156 12.03 6.48 -9.50
C ASP A 156 12.94 5.80 -8.45
N PRO A 157 13.93 6.51 -7.86
CA PRO A 157 14.83 5.92 -6.90
C PRO A 157 14.20 5.47 -5.59
N THR A 158 13.05 6.03 -5.20
CA THR A 158 12.35 5.69 -3.97
C THR A 158 11.29 4.63 -4.23
N TYR A 159 10.37 4.91 -5.16
CA TYR A 159 9.26 4.02 -5.49
C TYR A 159 9.70 2.84 -6.35
N GLY A 160 10.40 3.10 -7.46
CA GLY A 160 10.83 2.07 -8.40
C GLY A 160 11.94 1.16 -7.86
N ASP A 161 13.03 1.71 -7.34
CA ASP A 161 14.09 0.88 -6.72
C ASP A 161 13.59 0.20 -5.46
N GLY A 162 12.78 0.90 -4.65
CA GLY A 162 12.14 0.36 -3.46
C GLY A 162 11.28 -0.85 -3.80
N PHE A 163 10.40 -0.73 -4.79
CA PHE A 163 9.60 -1.84 -5.31
C PHE A 163 10.50 -3.02 -5.70
N ARG A 164 11.49 -2.82 -6.56
CA ARG A 164 12.38 -3.92 -7.00
C ARG A 164 13.10 -4.59 -5.84
N MET A 165 13.57 -3.82 -4.88
CA MET A 165 14.26 -4.33 -3.69
C MET A 165 13.32 -5.16 -2.81
N VAL A 166 12.15 -4.62 -2.50
CA VAL A 166 11.17 -5.27 -1.63
C VAL A 166 10.51 -6.46 -2.32
N HIS A 167 10.18 -6.34 -3.59
CA HIS A 167 9.61 -7.41 -4.39
C HIS A 167 10.54 -8.63 -4.40
N ARG A 168 11.87 -8.46 -4.56
CA ARG A 168 12.83 -9.57 -4.45
C ARG A 168 12.79 -10.27 -3.09
N ALA A 169 12.66 -9.54 -2.00
CA ALA A 169 12.55 -10.13 -0.66
C ALA A 169 11.21 -10.88 -0.50
N VAL A 170 10.11 -10.26 -0.92
CA VAL A 170 8.77 -10.83 -0.83
C VAL A 170 8.61 -12.06 -1.73
N SER A 171 9.13 -12.05 -2.95
CA SER A 171 9.13 -13.24 -3.84
C SER A 171 9.87 -14.42 -3.22
N LYS A 172 10.89 -14.16 -2.38
CA LYS A 172 11.71 -15.19 -1.76
C LYS A 172 11.17 -15.69 -0.42
N TYR A 173 10.66 -14.79 0.41
CA TYR A 173 10.32 -15.06 1.81
C TYR A 173 8.82 -14.92 2.11
N GLY A 174 8.02 -14.54 1.10
CA GLY A 174 6.63 -14.13 1.28
C GLY A 174 6.51 -12.75 1.95
N LEU A 175 5.35 -12.12 1.80
CA LEU A 175 5.05 -10.82 2.42
C LEU A 175 5.15 -10.92 3.94
N LYS A 176 4.50 -11.93 4.53
CA LYS A 176 4.51 -12.17 5.98
C LYS A 176 5.93 -12.39 6.50
N GLY A 177 6.72 -13.27 5.87
CA GLY A 177 8.08 -13.55 6.32
C GLY A 177 9.00 -12.32 6.24
N THR A 178 8.84 -11.49 5.20
CA THR A 178 9.57 -10.23 5.07
C THR A 178 9.21 -9.26 6.20
N LEU A 179 7.92 -9.11 6.50
CA LEU A 179 7.43 -8.22 7.56
C LEU A 179 7.82 -8.70 8.95
N ASP A 180 7.75 -10.00 9.21
CA ASP A 180 8.16 -10.60 10.49
C ASP A 180 9.66 -10.37 10.72
N TYR A 181 10.50 -10.54 9.69
CA TYR A 181 11.94 -10.24 9.79
C TYR A 181 12.20 -8.77 10.15
N ILE A 182 11.53 -7.85 9.45
CA ILE A 182 11.64 -6.41 9.72
C ILE A 182 11.22 -6.11 11.15
N ARG A 183 10.11 -6.71 11.61
CA ARG A 183 9.60 -6.51 12.97
C ARG A 183 10.58 -7.04 14.02
N MET A 184 11.14 -8.23 13.81
CA MET A 184 12.03 -8.89 14.78
C MET A 184 13.41 -8.24 14.84
N THR A 185 13.95 -7.81 13.71
CA THR A 185 15.35 -7.38 13.61
C THR A 185 15.51 -5.87 13.45
N GLY A 186 14.46 -5.17 13.05
CA GLY A 186 14.53 -3.80 12.55
C GLY A 186 15.40 -3.65 11.30
N GLY A 187 15.88 -4.75 10.71
CA GLY A 187 16.65 -4.77 9.48
C GLY A 187 15.76 -5.08 8.27
N PHE A 188 16.37 -5.17 7.10
CA PHE A 188 15.69 -5.58 5.87
C PHE A 188 16.37 -6.83 5.31
N PRO A 189 15.63 -7.90 4.96
CA PRO A 189 16.24 -9.14 4.52
C PRO A 189 16.87 -8.96 3.14
N ARG A 190 18.21 -9.02 3.08
CA ARG A 190 19.00 -8.97 1.84
C ARG A 190 19.65 -10.33 1.57
N GLY A 191 19.65 -10.78 0.31
CA GLY A 191 20.40 -11.97 -0.12
C GLY A 191 19.93 -13.28 0.54
N ASN A 192 20.83 -14.24 0.80
CA ASN A 192 20.53 -15.53 1.46
C ASN A 192 20.46 -15.47 3.00
N ASN A 193 20.60 -14.29 3.61
CA ASN A 193 20.78 -14.16 5.06
C ASN A 193 19.46 -14.06 5.84
N MET A 194 18.62 -15.09 5.73
CA MET A 194 17.55 -15.34 6.70
C MET A 194 17.94 -16.48 7.63
N LEU A 195 19.12 -16.40 8.26
CA LEU A 195 19.42 -17.23 9.43
C LEU A 195 18.69 -16.61 10.62
N ILE A 196 17.39 -16.87 10.73
CA ILE A 196 16.70 -16.73 12.01
C ILE A 196 17.31 -17.84 12.88
N ARG A 197 18.26 -17.48 13.76
CA ARG A 197 18.64 -18.38 14.85
C ARG A 197 17.35 -18.63 15.64
N SER A 198 16.85 -19.85 15.55
CA SER A 198 15.78 -20.37 16.40
C SER A 198 16.24 -20.26 17.84
N ALA A 199 15.81 -19.20 18.51
CA ALA A 199 16.05 -18.99 19.93
C ALA A 199 14.74 -18.57 20.60
N LEU A 200 13.64 -19.26 20.29
CA LEU A 200 12.37 -19.20 21.04
C LEU A 200 11.58 -20.52 20.95
N VAL A 201 12.27 -21.66 20.90
CA VAL A 201 11.71 -22.96 21.32
C VAL A 201 12.61 -23.44 22.45
N ASP A 202 12.33 -22.93 23.64
CA ASP A 202 12.59 -23.49 24.97
C ASP A 202 12.56 -22.36 26.00
N ARG A 203 11.35 -22.05 26.47
CA ARG A 203 10.96 -21.80 27.88
C ARG A 203 9.49 -21.43 27.97
#